data_AF-A0A329ZKJ2-F1
#
_entry.id   AF-A0A329ZKJ2-F1
#
_cell.length_a   1.000
_cell.length_b   1.000
_cell.length_c   1.000
_cell.angle_alpha   90.00
_cell.angle_beta   90.00
_cell.angle_gamma   90.00
#
_symmetry.space_group_name_H-M   'P 1'
#
loop_
_entity.id
_entity.type
_entity.pdbx_description
1 polymer ?
#
loop_
_entity_poly.entity_id
_entity_poly.type
_entity_poly.pdbx_seq_one_letter_code
_entity_poly.pdbx_strand_id
1 'polypeptide(L)'
;MREIKILVVVCIVVSVLYWGVEPLAHSVFHPKTAPVDFAFQDLERIDLSKGDKERGETIVMNNCVACHNIKAANIDNGLLQFEGGKGGMISTPDLSTAGAIYDENFLSALIINPAHTIKLDHKFNDENPFPMTQYFAENDEAQEVADIVAYLKSIGNVALRNNVLYSPEYLAQKEAIQKANISDSQKQSLIKELETRLTNKAVFQDACARCHNIRYDEPKTPEHLAQMEKKRDEIKKYLGAEAPDLSMIIRARGEDYLQAFINNPQRVAYSAIKQAILDEYLNKAKAKELAVEIPKIQAQSLSQQEKQKAIAKKTEQINAKSHKDYGITLPQNTTKSAWQDDDDYTNLAKELGVMPVGLSMPRVGLNEESQRRVVAYLESVGDSKKQEREALGVYIILFFGVMSVLAYLWKRKIWTDLH
;
A
#
# COMPACT_ATOMS: atom_id res chain seq x y z
N MET A 1 -46.46 -27.21 3.85
CA MET A 1 -45.17 -27.62 4.50
C MET A 1 -43.99 -27.72 3.53
N ARG A 2 -44.20 -28.07 2.25
CA ARG A 2 -43.11 -28.20 1.27
C ARG A 2 -42.38 -26.87 1.01
N GLU A 3 -43.09 -25.74 1.01
CA GLU A 3 -42.45 -24.43 0.80
C GLU A 3 -41.66 -23.93 2.00
N ILE A 4 -42.11 -24.22 3.23
CA ILE A 4 -41.32 -23.92 4.44
C ILE A 4 -40.02 -24.73 4.42
N LYS A 5 -40.09 -26.00 4.00
CA LYS A 5 -38.87 -26.81 3.82
C LYS A 5 -37.93 -26.20 2.76
N ILE A 6 -38.47 -25.68 1.65
CA ILE A 6 -37.67 -24.98 0.64
C ILE A 6 -37.05 -23.70 1.22
N LEU A 7 -37.81 -22.89 1.97
CA LEU A 7 -37.30 -21.68 2.61
C LEU A 7 -36.18 -22.01 3.60
N VAL A 8 -36.36 -23.03 4.44
CA VAL A 8 -35.32 -23.50 5.37
C VAL A 8 -34.07 -23.94 4.61
N VAL A 9 -34.21 -24.66 3.49
CA VAL A 9 -33.06 -25.05 2.65
C VAL A 9 -32.36 -23.82 2.08
N VAL A 10 -33.11 -22.85 1.55
CA VAL A 10 -32.53 -21.59 1.04
C VAL A 10 -31.82 -20.82 2.15
N CYS A 11 -32.43 -20.68 3.33
CA CYS A 11 -31.79 -20.04 4.48
C CYS A 11 -30.50 -20.75 4.87
N ILE A 12 -30.50 -22.09 4.94
CA ILE A 12 -29.29 -22.87 5.24
C ILE A 12 -28.22 -22.64 4.18
N VAL A 13 -28.57 -22.72 2.88
CA VAL A 13 -27.60 -22.50 1.79
C VAL A 13 -27.04 -21.08 1.84
N VAL A 14 -27.88 -20.06 2.02
CA VAL A 14 -27.45 -18.67 2.15
C VAL A 14 -26.56 -18.48 3.37
N SER A 15 -26.93 -19.06 4.53
CA SER A 15 -26.11 -19.02 5.74
C SER A 15 -24.77 -19.73 5.57
N VAL A 16 -24.71 -20.87 4.86
CA VAL A 16 -23.46 -21.57 4.56
C VAL A 16 -22.59 -20.75 3.61
N LEU A 17 -23.19 -20.09 2.61
CA LEU A 17 -22.44 -19.19 1.73
C LEU A 17 -21.87 -18.00 2.52
N TYR A 18 -22.68 -17.36 3.36
CA TYR A 18 -22.30 -16.16 4.11
C TYR A 18 -21.35 -16.42 5.29
N TRP A 19 -21.54 -17.49 6.06
CA TRP A 19 -20.69 -17.80 7.22
C TRP A 19 -19.63 -18.86 6.94
N GLY A 20 -19.71 -19.60 5.84
CA GLY A 20 -18.72 -20.59 5.45
C GLY A 20 -17.85 -20.13 4.29
N VAL A 21 -18.48 -19.87 3.14
CA VAL A 21 -17.75 -19.56 1.89
C VAL A 21 -17.13 -18.18 1.92
N GLU A 22 -17.82 -17.16 2.42
CA GLU A 22 -17.30 -15.79 2.45
C GLU A 22 -16.08 -15.62 3.37
N PRO A 23 -16.06 -16.13 4.62
CA PRO A 23 -14.84 -16.11 5.45
C PRO A 23 -13.70 -16.90 4.84
N LEU A 24 -13.99 -18.05 4.21
CA LEU A 24 -12.98 -18.83 3.51
C LEU A 24 -12.41 -18.05 2.31
N ALA A 25 -13.27 -17.46 1.49
CA ALA A 25 -12.86 -16.62 0.37
C ALA A 25 -12.02 -15.43 0.86
N HIS A 26 -12.43 -14.75 1.93
CA HIS A 26 -11.66 -13.67 2.54
C HIS A 26 -10.28 -14.17 2.99
N SER A 27 -10.18 -15.34 3.65
CA SER A 27 -8.87 -15.89 4.07
C SER A 27 -7.96 -16.28 2.90
N VAL A 28 -8.54 -16.68 1.76
CA VAL A 28 -7.79 -17.07 0.55
C VAL A 28 -7.34 -15.84 -0.26
N PHE A 29 -8.21 -14.84 -0.40
CA PHE A 29 -7.91 -13.60 -1.13
C PHE A 29 -7.14 -12.57 -0.30
N HIS A 30 -7.19 -12.66 1.03
CA HIS A 30 -6.44 -11.84 1.97
C HIS A 30 -5.57 -12.75 2.85
N PRO A 31 -4.48 -13.32 2.30
CA PRO A 31 -3.60 -14.18 3.08
C PRO A 31 -3.07 -13.43 4.31
N LYS A 32 -2.92 -14.16 5.41
CA LYS A 32 -2.30 -13.62 6.62
C LYS A 32 -0.94 -13.06 6.28
N THR A 33 -0.68 -11.92 6.89
CA THR A 33 0.47 -11.11 6.58
C THR A 33 0.83 -10.35 7.87
N ALA A 34 2.12 -10.10 8.14
CA ALA A 34 2.59 -9.54 9.43
C ALA A 34 1.85 -8.25 9.86
N PRO A 35 1.58 -7.99 11.15
CA PRO A 35 0.87 -6.78 11.58
C PRO A 35 1.55 -5.49 11.08
N VAL A 36 0.79 -4.41 10.97
CA VAL A 36 1.33 -3.10 10.57
C VAL A 36 2.27 -2.60 11.66
N ASP A 37 3.51 -2.30 11.27
CA ASP A 37 4.49 -1.70 12.16
C ASP A 37 4.54 -0.18 11.94
N PHE A 38 3.84 0.56 12.80
CA PHE A 38 3.90 2.02 12.83
C PHE A 38 5.12 2.56 13.60
N ALA A 39 5.85 1.68 14.30
CA ALA A 39 7.03 2.06 15.08
C ALA A 39 8.34 1.83 14.30
N PHE A 40 8.25 1.38 13.05
CA PHE A 40 9.35 1.13 12.12
C PHE A 40 10.55 0.46 12.80
N GLN A 41 10.30 -0.66 13.48
CA GLN A 41 11.27 -1.38 14.30
C GLN A 41 12.42 -1.96 13.47
N ASP A 42 12.26 -2.05 12.14
CA ASP A 42 13.32 -2.42 11.22
C ASP A 42 14.34 -1.31 10.95
N LEU A 43 14.06 -0.07 11.36
CA LEU A 43 14.95 1.08 11.17
C LEU A 43 15.79 1.37 12.42
N GLU A 44 16.98 1.91 12.19
CA GLU A 44 17.85 2.38 13.28
C GLU A 44 17.20 3.56 14.01
N ARG A 45 17.29 3.55 15.34
CA ARG A 45 16.67 4.57 16.20
C ARG A 45 17.71 5.53 16.72
N ILE A 46 17.41 6.82 16.58
CA ILE A 46 18.15 7.91 17.21
C ILE A 46 17.34 8.49 18.37
N ASP A 47 18.03 9.09 19.35
CA ASP A 47 17.38 9.78 20.47
C ASP A 47 16.85 11.15 20.03
N LEU A 48 15.57 11.19 19.67
CA LEU A 48 14.89 12.42 19.23
C LEU A 48 14.50 13.35 20.39
N SER A 49 14.67 12.93 21.65
CA SER A 49 14.23 13.72 22.81
C SER A 49 15.05 14.99 23.03
N LYS A 50 16.24 15.07 22.44
CA LYS A 50 17.17 16.20 22.55
C LYS A 50 17.10 17.17 21.37
N GLY A 51 16.17 16.98 20.45
CA GLY A 51 16.02 17.84 19.29
C GLY A 51 15.67 19.29 19.67
N ASP A 52 16.39 20.23 19.08
CA ASP A 52 16.23 21.67 19.22
C ASP A 52 15.70 22.26 17.90
N LYS A 53 14.53 22.87 17.96
CA LYS A 53 13.84 23.37 16.76
C LYS A 53 14.53 24.58 16.16
N GLU A 54 15.20 25.43 16.93
CA GLU A 54 15.89 26.63 16.44
C GLU A 54 17.18 26.23 15.69
N ARG A 55 17.93 25.27 16.23
CA ARG A 55 19.05 24.65 15.48
C ARG A 55 18.54 23.89 14.26
N GLY A 56 17.46 23.15 14.41
CA GLY A 56 16.82 22.40 13.33
C GLY A 56 16.40 23.29 12.17
N GLU A 57 15.79 24.44 12.47
CA GLU A 57 15.43 25.45 11.47
C GLU A 57 16.68 25.89 10.71
N THR A 58 17.75 26.26 11.42
CA THR A 58 19.01 26.71 10.80
C THR A 58 19.58 25.63 9.86
N ILE A 59 19.62 24.37 10.31
CA ILE A 59 20.12 23.24 9.53
C ILE A 59 19.26 23.03 8.27
N VAL A 60 17.94 23.03 8.43
CA VAL A 60 17.00 22.85 7.30
C VAL A 60 17.14 23.97 6.27
N MET A 61 17.25 25.22 6.73
CA MET A 61 17.44 26.38 5.84
C MET A 61 18.77 26.34 5.08
N ASN A 62 19.80 25.73 5.65
CA ASN A 62 21.10 25.64 5.00
C ASN A 62 21.20 24.44 4.04
N ASN A 63 20.56 23.31 4.37
CA ASN A 63 20.83 22.03 3.70
C ASN A 63 19.66 21.48 2.89
N CYS A 64 18.41 21.80 3.22
CA CYS A 64 17.25 21.15 2.62
C CYS A 64 16.55 22.00 1.55
N VAL A 65 16.54 23.33 1.72
CA VAL A 65 15.72 24.24 0.91
C VAL A 65 16.17 24.39 -0.54
N ALA A 66 17.39 23.96 -0.87
CA ALA A 66 17.86 23.90 -2.26
C ALA A 66 17.09 22.86 -3.10
N CYS A 67 16.56 21.81 -2.44
CA CYS A 67 15.86 20.71 -3.10
C CYS A 67 14.40 20.59 -2.66
N HIS A 68 14.01 21.22 -1.55
CA HIS A 68 12.67 21.14 -1.00
C HIS A 68 12.01 22.50 -0.81
N ASN A 69 10.70 22.54 -1.01
CA ASN A 69 9.88 23.67 -0.58
C ASN A 69 9.52 23.53 0.90
N ILE A 70 9.35 24.66 1.57
CA ILE A 70 8.81 24.76 2.93
C ILE A 70 7.89 25.99 2.95
N LYS A 71 6.71 25.86 2.34
CA LYS A 71 5.76 26.97 2.21
C LYS A 71 5.31 27.53 3.56
N ALA A 72 5.26 26.72 4.61
CA ALA A 72 5.01 27.19 5.96
C ALA A 72 6.06 28.18 6.48
N ALA A 73 7.28 28.14 5.93
CA ALA A 73 8.36 29.09 6.18
C ALA A 73 8.55 30.11 5.03
N ASN A 74 7.56 30.26 4.15
CA ASN A 74 7.58 31.12 2.95
C ASN A 74 8.68 30.76 1.93
N ILE A 75 9.05 29.48 1.86
CA ILE A 75 10.02 28.98 0.88
C ILE A 75 9.26 28.21 -0.20
N ASP A 76 9.06 28.87 -1.34
CA ASP A 76 8.44 28.30 -2.53
C ASP A 76 9.33 28.57 -3.76
N ASN A 77 10.18 27.62 -4.08
CA ASN A 77 11.06 27.62 -5.24
C ASN A 77 10.33 27.12 -6.51
N GLY A 78 9.00 26.94 -6.46
CA GLY A 78 8.21 26.41 -7.55
C GLY A 78 8.37 24.90 -7.73
N LEU A 79 8.28 24.46 -8.99
CA LEU A 79 8.37 23.04 -9.34
C LEU A 79 9.82 22.57 -9.32
N LEU A 80 10.18 21.81 -8.28
CA LEU A 80 11.47 21.15 -8.16
C LEU A 80 11.34 19.69 -8.62
N GLN A 81 12.13 19.28 -9.60
CA GLN A 81 12.15 17.92 -10.14
C GLN A 81 13.58 17.42 -10.30
N PHE A 82 13.79 16.14 -9.99
CA PHE A 82 15.08 15.47 -10.10
C PHE A 82 14.93 14.20 -10.94
N GLU A 83 15.96 13.91 -11.72
CA GLU A 83 16.03 12.69 -12.52
C GLU A 83 16.45 11.50 -11.65
N GLY A 84 15.88 10.32 -11.89
CA GLY A 84 16.36 9.07 -11.31
C GLY A 84 15.82 7.85 -12.06
N GLY A 85 16.33 6.67 -11.72
CA GLY A 85 15.90 5.43 -12.37
C GLY A 85 16.40 5.38 -13.81
N LYS A 86 15.48 5.14 -14.76
CA LYS A 86 15.79 5.17 -16.20
C LYS A 86 15.50 6.53 -16.82
N GLY A 87 16.00 7.59 -16.19
CA GLY A 87 15.80 8.97 -16.64
C GLY A 87 14.38 9.50 -16.41
N GLY A 88 13.71 9.06 -15.33
CA GLY A 88 12.39 9.55 -14.96
C GLY A 88 12.48 10.74 -14.01
N MET A 89 11.61 11.74 -14.20
CA MET A 89 11.55 12.93 -13.35
C MET A 89 10.61 12.71 -12.17
N ILE A 90 11.09 12.97 -10.95
CA ILE A 90 10.29 12.96 -9.73
C ILE A 90 10.26 14.36 -9.10
N SER A 91 9.08 14.82 -8.70
CA SER A 91 8.92 16.07 -7.96
C SER A 91 9.26 15.90 -6.48
N THR A 92 9.97 16.85 -5.91
CA THR A 92 10.28 16.82 -4.47
C THR A 92 9.08 17.19 -3.62
N PRO A 93 8.97 16.64 -2.39
CA PRO A 93 7.93 17.02 -1.45
C PRO A 93 8.17 18.42 -0.89
N ASP A 94 7.07 19.12 -0.59
CA ASP A 94 7.05 20.20 0.38
C ASP A 94 7.16 19.61 1.79
N LEU A 95 8.09 20.10 2.60
CA LEU A 95 8.35 19.56 3.94
C LEU A 95 7.47 20.20 5.02
N SER A 96 6.64 21.18 4.67
CA SER A 96 5.81 21.93 5.62
C SER A 96 4.96 21.04 6.53
N THR A 97 4.47 19.92 6.01
CA THR A 97 3.60 18.98 6.73
C THR A 97 4.30 17.69 7.17
N ALA A 98 5.60 17.53 6.85
CA ALA A 98 6.33 16.28 7.05
C ALA A 98 6.29 15.82 8.52
N GLY A 99 6.50 16.73 9.46
CA GLY A 99 6.45 16.42 10.90
C GLY A 99 5.04 16.18 11.47
N ALA A 100 3.98 16.39 10.67
CA ALA A 100 2.62 15.99 11.04
C ALA A 100 2.21 14.63 10.48
N ILE A 101 2.70 14.27 9.28
CA ILE A 101 2.19 13.09 8.55
C ILE A 101 3.05 11.84 8.70
N TYR A 102 4.36 12.00 8.86
CA TYR A 102 5.28 10.87 8.98
C TYR A 102 5.52 10.50 10.44
N ASP A 103 5.88 9.24 10.67
CA ASP A 103 6.44 8.81 11.96
C ASP A 103 7.85 9.41 12.15
N GLU A 104 8.23 9.70 13.39
CA GLU A 104 9.48 10.39 13.70
C GLU A 104 10.73 9.50 13.54
N ASN A 105 10.62 8.19 13.79
CA ASN A 105 11.70 7.24 13.53
C ASN A 105 11.85 7.02 12.01
N PHE A 106 10.73 6.96 11.29
CA PHE A 106 10.78 6.93 9.83
C PHE A 106 11.41 8.21 9.26
N LEU A 107 11.01 9.38 9.75
CA LEU A 107 11.49 10.65 9.23
C LEU A 107 13.00 10.84 9.47
N SER A 108 13.50 10.48 10.65
CA SER A 108 14.93 10.51 10.95
C SER A 108 15.72 9.53 10.07
N ALA A 109 15.26 8.28 9.96
CA ALA A 109 15.89 7.30 9.09
C ALA A 109 15.84 7.69 7.61
N LEU A 110 14.79 8.38 7.16
CA LEU A 110 14.65 8.88 5.78
C LEU A 110 15.70 9.95 5.48
N ILE A 111 16.00 10.83 6.45
CA ILE A 111 17.03 11.88 6.30
C ILE A 111 18.42 11.24 6.19
N ILE A 112 18.71 10.24 7.04
CA ILE A 112 20.02 9.57 7.09
C ILE A 112 20.22 8.69 5.85
N ASN A 113 19.29 7.79 5.57
CA ASN A 113 19.39 6.83 4.47
C ASN A 113 18.07 6.67 3.72
N PRO A 114 17.78 7.56 2.75
CA PRO A 114 16.47 7.62 2.14
C PRO A 114 16.13 6.38 1.30
N ALA A 115 17.04 5.92 0.44
CA ALA A 115 16.82 4.77 -0.43
C ALA A 115 16.52 3.49 0.37
N HIS A 116 17.24 3.29 1.47
CA HIS A 116 17.03 2.17 2.38
C HIS A 116 15.70 2.27 3.11
N THR A 117 15.44 3.44 3.71
CA THR A 117 14.25 3.68 4.53
C THR A 117 12.96 3.47 3.75
N ILE A 118 12.89 3.93 2.50
CA ILE A 118 11.72 3.74 1.64
C ILE A 118 11.73 2.42 0.87
N LYS A 119 12.72 1.56 1.13
CA LYS A 119 12.90 0.22 0.57
C LYS A 119 13.12 0.17 -0.95
N LEU A 120 14.00 1.01 -1.48
CA LEU A 120 14.34 1.07 -2.91
C LEU A 120 15.82 0.77 -3.23
N ASP A 121 16.63 0.28 -2.28
CA ASP A 121 18.04 -0.11 -2.53
C ASP A 121 18.23 -1.10 -3.70
N HIS A 122 17.22 -1.94 -3.95
CA HIS A 122 17.23 -2.87 -5.08
C HIS A 122 17.05 -2.20 -6.45
N LYS A 123 16.71 -0.90 -6.49
CA LYS A 123 16.53 -0.09 -7.71
C LYS A 123 17.56 1.00 -7.87
N PHE A 124 18.02 1.57 -6.76
CA PHE A 124 18.98 2.67 -6.75
C PHE A 124 20.28 2.19 -6.13
N ASN A 125 21.37 2.40 -6.85
CA ASN A 125 22.72 1.93 -6.53
C ASN A 125 23.75 2.96 -7.00
N ASP A 126 25.04 2.65 -6.91
CA ASP A 126 26.10 3.60 -7.27
C ASP A 126 26.08 4.03 -8.75
N GLU A 127 25.58 3.18 -9.66
CA GLU A 127 25.44 3.50 -11.09
C GLU A 127 24.14 4.26 -11.41
N ASN A 128 23.13 4.13 -10.55
CA ASN A 128 21.84 4.80 -10.64
C ASN A 128 21.43 5.33 -9.25
N PRO A 129 22.00 6.46 -8.81
CA PRO A 129 21.85 6.93 -7.43
C PRO A 129 20.41 7.37 -7.14
N PHE A 130 20.03 7.25 -5.87
CA PHE A 130 18.74 7.79 -5.41
C PHE A 130 18.79 9.33 -5.41
N PRO A 131 17.76 10.05 -5.92
CA PRO A 131 17.85 11.50 -6.07
C PRO A 131 18.00 12.29 -4.77
N MET A 132 17.44 11.80 -3.66
CA MET A 132 17.68 12.40 -2.35
C MET A 132 18.98 11.83 -1.79
N THR A 133 19.99 12.68 -1.68
CA THR A 133 21.27 12.27 -1.09
C THR A 133 21.10 11.96 0.39
N GLN A 134 21.95 11.07 0.90
CA GLN A 134 22.08 10.84 2.34
C GLN A 134 22.51 12.14 3.01
N TYR A 135 21.92 12.44 4.17
CA TYR A 135 22.36 13.55 5.00
C TYR A 135 23.62 13.13 5.75
N PHE A 136 24.68 13.93 5.63
CA PHE A 136 25.91 13.75 6.38
C PHE A 136 26.15 15.01 7.21
N ALA A 137 26.14 14.85 8.53
CA ALA A 137 26.43 15.95 9.44
C ALA A 137 27.93 16.30 9.47
N GLU A 138 28.25 17.54 9.83
CA GLU A 138 29.64 17.95 10.06
C GLU A 138 30.18 17.42 11.39
N ASN A 139 29.32 17.27 12.40
CA ASN A 139 29.71 16.88 13.76
C ASN A 139 28.95 15.65 14.29
N ASP A 140 27.74 15.86 14.79
CA ASP A 140 26.91 14.81 15.42
C ASP A 140 25.64 14.62 14.60
N GLU A 141 25.65 13.61 13.74
CA GLU A 141 24.55 13.29 12.83
C GLU A 141 23.25 12.98 13.58
N ALA A 142 23.32 12.24 14.69
CA ALA A 142 22.12 11.91 15.45
C ALA A 142 21.48 13.16 16.05
N GLN A 143 22.29 14.08 16.59
CA GLN A 143 21.79 15.34 17.15
C GLN A 143 21.26 16.29 16.07
N GLU A 144 21.96 16.46 14.94
CA GLU A 144 21.49 17.32 13.85
C GLU A 144 20.19 16.80 13.23
N VAL A 145 20.07 15.48 13.03
CA VAL A 145 18.81 14.88 12.54
C VAL A 145 17.69 15.02 13.57
N ALA A 146 17.98 14.88 14.87
CA ALA A 146 16.98 15.13 15.92
C ALA A 146 16.50 16.59 15.91
N ASP A 147 17.40 17.55 15.70
CA ASP A 147 17.09 18.98 15.56
C ASP A 147 16.21 19.24 14.32
N ILE A 148 16.56 18.67 13.15
CA ILE A 148 15.75 18.76 11.92
C ILE A 148 14.34 18.22 12.17
N VAL A 149 14.21 17.03 12.77
CA VAL A 149 12.90 16.41 13.06
C VAL A 149 12.10 17.29 14.04
N ALA A 150 12.74 17.87 15.07
CA ALA A 150 12.08 18.78 16.00
C ALA A 150 11.52 20.03 15.30
N TYR A 151 12.28 20.62 14.38
CA TYR A 151 11.81 21.76 13.57
C TYR A 151 10.62 21.37 12.69
N LEU A 152 10.71 20.28 11.92
CA LEU A 152 9.62 19.82 11.05
C LEU A 152 8.34 19.49 11.84
N LYS A 153 8.46 18.91 13.04
CA LYS A 153 7.33 18.70 13.95
C LYS A 153 6.72 20.01 14.45
N SER A 154 7.55 21.02 14.69
CA SER A 154 7.08 22.32 15.21
C SER A 154 6.18 23.06 14.21
N ILE A 155 6.42 22.91 12.90
CA ILE A 155 5.63 23.55 11.85
C ILE A 155 4.51 22.65 11.31
N GLY A 156 4.67 21.33 11.39
CA GLY A 156 3.85 20.32 10.70
C GLY A 156 2.34 20.47 10.88
N ASN A 157 1.86 20.43 12.13
CA ASN A 157 0.42 20.43 12.40
C ASN A 157 -0.25 21.76 12.04
N VAL A 158 0.46 22.87 12.24
CA VAL A 158 -0.01 24.21 11.88
C VAL A 158 -0.09 24.33 10.37
N ALA A 159 0.93 23.88 9.65
CA ALA A 159 0.95 23.87 8.20
C ALA A 159 -0.18 23.01 7.61
N LEU A 160 -0.36 21.78 8.10
CA LEU A 160 -1.42 20.88 7.63
C LEU A 160 -2.80 21.51 7.83
N ARG A 161 -3.06 22.10 9.01
CA ARG A 161 -4.32 22.78 9.29
C ARG A 161 -4.53 24.00 8.40
N ASN A 162 -3.49 24.80 8.17
CA ASN A 162 -3.57 25.98 7.31
C ASN A 162 -3.83 25.60 5.85
N ASN A 163 -3.16 24.55 5.35
CA ASN A 163 -3.37 24.00 4.01
C ASN A 163 -4.85 23.63 3.79
N VAL A 164 -5.55 23.18 4.83
CA VAL A 164 -6.98 22.86 4.78
C VAL A 164 -7.84 24.11 4.90
N LEU A 165 -7.71 24.87 5.98
CA LEU A 165 -8.63 25.96 6.33
C LEU A 165 -8.59 27.15 5.36
N TYR A 166 -7.45 27.35 4.70
CA TYR A 166 -7.28 28.42 3.72
C TYR A 166 -7.34 27.92 2.27
N SER A 167 -7.65 26.64 2.05
CA SER A 167 -7.89 26.14 0.70
C SER A 167 -9.13 26.79 0.07
N PRO A 168 -9.11 27.10 -1.25
CA PRO A 168 -10.29 27.60 -1.95
C PRO A 168 -11.50 26.67 -1.81
N GLU A 169 -11.25 25.35 -1.78
CA GLU A 169 -12.29 24.33 -1.61
C GLU A 169 -12.99 24.45 -0.25
N TYR A 170 -12.23 24.57 0.86
CA TYR A 170 -12.79 24.73 2.19
C TYR A 170 -13.59 26.03 2.30
N LEU A 171 -13.02 27.15 1.83
CA LEU A 171 -13.64 28.46 1.94
C LEU A 171 -14.98 28.51 1.20
N ALA A 172 -15.03 28.02 -0.04
CA ALA A 172 -16.25 27.99 -0.85
C ALA A 172 -17.34 27.10 -0.21
N GLN A 173 -16.98 25.91 0.25
CA GLN A 173 -17.94 24.97 0.85
C GLN A 173 -18.43 25.45 2.22
N LYS A 174 -17.55 26.05 3.03
CA LYS A 174 -17.93 26.67 4.31
C LYS A 174 -18.91 27.82 4.10
N GLU A 175 -18.67 28.69 3.12
CA GLU A 175 -19.59 29.79 2.79
C GLU A 175 -20.95 29.25 2.36
N ALA A 176 -20.99 28.19 1.55
CA ALA A 176 -22.24 27.53 1.14
C ALA A 176 -23.01 26.96 2.35
N ILE A 177 -22.32 26.28 3.28
CA ILE A 177 -22.93 25.76 4.51
C ILE A 177 -23.48 26.90 5.38
N GLN A 178 -22.76 28.02 5.48
CA GLN A 178 -23.19 29.18 6.26
C GLN A 178 -24.46 29.81 5.71
N LYS A 179 -24.61 29.85 4.38
CA LYS A 179 -25.80 30.35 3.67
C LYS A 179 -26.98 29.37 3.67
N ALA A 180 -26.77 28.11 4.05
CA ALA A 180 -27.85 27.11 4.07
C ALA A 180 -28.91 27.43 5.14
N ASN A 181 -30.18 27.17 4.81
CA ASN A 181 -31.32 27.36 5.71
C ASN A 181 -31.49 26.17 6.67
N ILE A 182 -30.50 25.97 7.54
CA ILE A 182 -30.42 24.90 8.55
C ILE A 182 -30.01 25.49 9.90
N SER A 183 -30.21 24.74 10.99
CA SER A 183 -29.85 25.21 12.34
C SER A 183 -28.34 25.43 12.49
N ASP A 184 -27.94 26.33 13.40
CA ASP A 184 -26.51 26.61 13.66
C ASP A 184 -25.75 25.36 14.14
N SER A 185 -26.41 24.48 14.90
CA SER A 185 -25.83 23.20 15.31
C SER A 185 -25.52 22.30 14.10
N GLN A 186 -26.42 22.24 13.11
CA GLN A 186 -26.18 21.50 11.88
C GLN A 186 -25.05 22.14 11.06
N LYS A 187 -24.99 23.47 10.97
CA LYS A 187 -23.88 24.17 10.30
C LYS A 187 -22.53 23.83 10.93
N GLN A 188 -22.44 23.86 12.26
CA GLN A 188 -21.22 23.52 12.98
C GLN A 188 -20.79 22.07 12.73
N SER A 189 -21.75 21.13 12.73
CA SER A 189 -21.48 19.72 12.42
C SER A 189 -20.92 19.54 11.01
N LEU A 190 -21.56 20.17 10.01
CA LEU A 190 -21.13 20.08 8.61
C LEU A 190 -19.76 20.74 8.37
N ILE A 191 -19.46 21.85 9.04
CA ILE A 191 -18.15 22.50 8.95
C ILE A 191 -17.05 21.60 9.55
N LYS A 192 -17.33 20.92 10.67
CA LYS A 192 -16.40 19.97 11.28
C LYS A 192 -16.15 18.75 10.39
N GLU A 193 -17.19 18.23 9.77
CA GLU A 193 -17.09 17.13 8.81
C GLU A 193 -16.30 17.55 7.56
N LEU A 194 -16.55 18.76 7.05
CA LEU A 194 -15.78 19.37 5.96
C LEU A 194 -14.29 19.49 6.29
N GLU A 195 -13.95 20.02 7.47
CA GLU A 195 -12.56 20.11 7.94
C GLU A 195 -11.92 18.72 8.00
N THR A 196 -12.63 17.73 8.53
CA THR A 196 -12.14 16.35 8.63
C THR A 196 -11.87 15.75 7.24
N ARG A 197 -12.84 15.85 6.32
CA ARG A 197 -12.73 15.32 4.96
C ARG A 197 -11.58 15.97 4.19
N LEU A 198 -11.45 17.29 4.28
CA LEU A 198 -10.37 18.01 3.60
C LEU A 198 -9.01 17.79 4.25
N THR A 199 -8.95 17.55 5.56
CA THR A 199 -7.71 17.08 6.21
C THR A 199 -7.30 15.71 5.69
N ASN A 200 -8.25 14.77 5.56
CA ASN A 200 -7.97 13.45 5.00
C ASN A 200 -7.43 13.54 3.56
N LYS A 201 -8.03 14.40 2.75
CA LYS A 201 -7.57 14.72 1.39
C LYS A 201 -6.17 15.34 1.37
N ALA A 202 -5.89 16.32 2.24
CA ALA A 202 -4.59 16.97 2.32
C ALA A 202 -3.48 15.98 2.68
N VAL A 203 -3.70 15.11 3.68
CA VAL A 203 -2.73 14.05 4.04
C VAL A 203 -2.50 13.10 2.86
N PHE A 204 -3.54 12.71 2.12
CA PHE A 204 -3.37 11.90 0.91
C PHE A 204 -2.58 12.63 -0.19
N GLN A 205 -2.83 13.92 -0.39
CA GLN A 205 -2.13 14.72 -1.40
C GLN A 205 -0.62 14.77 -1.09
N ASP A 206 -0.27 14.99 0.18
CA ASP A 206 1.12 15.05 0.63
C ASP A 206 1.81 13.68 0.66
N ALA A 207 1.07 12.61 0.92
CA ALA A 207 1.62 11.25 1.01
C ALA A 207 1.72 10.53 -0.34
N CYS A 208 0.69 10.65 -1.19
CA CYS A 208 0.45 9.72 -2.29
C CYS A 208 0.40 10.40 -3.67
N ALA A 209 -0.09 11.63 -3.77
CA ALA A 209 -0.44 12.24 -5.06
C ALA A 209 0.76 12.62 -5.94
N ARG A 210 1.99 12.64 -5.40
CA ARG A 210 3.23 12.78 -6.19
C ARG A 210 3.38 11.65 -7.21
N CYS A 211 2.92 10.45 -6.88
CA CYS A 211 3.02 9.28 -7.76
C CYS A 211 1.64 8.88 -8.31
N HIS A 212 0.63 8.86 -7.44
CA HIS A 212 -0.68 8.33 -7.77
C HIS A 212 -1.64 9.39 -8.29
N ASN A 213 -2.64 8.92 -9.03
CA ASN A 213 -3.82 9.71 -9.40
C ASN A 213 -5.01 9.25 -8.58
N ILE A 214 -5.95 10.15 -8.38
CA ILE A 214 -7.27 9.89 -7.82
C ILE A 214 -8.31 10.49 -8.77
N ARG A 215 -8.36 9.94 -9.99
CA ARG A 215 -9.18 10.47 -11.10
C ARG A 215 -10.57 10.89 -10.67
N TYR A 216 -11.26 10.15 -9.80
CA TYR A 216 -12.64 10.47 -9.42
C TYR A 216 -12.80 11.76 -8.59
N ASP A 217 -11.73 12.25 -7.95
CA ASP A 217 -11.71 13.52 -7.21
C ASP A 217 -10.79 14.58 -7.86
N GLU A 218 -10.39 14.35 -9.12
CA GLU A 218 -9.51 15.24 -9.89
C GLU A 218 -10.23 15.95 -11.05
N PRO A 219 -9.74 17.13 -11.48
CA PRO A 219 -10.24 17.81 -12.67
C PRO A 219 -10.23 16.93 -13.92
N LYS A 220 -11.26 17.08 -14.77
CA LYS A 220 -11.39 16.34 -16.03
C LYS A 220 -10.98 17.14 -17.26
N THR A 221 -10.24 18.24 -17.06
CA THR A 221 -9.81 19.09 -18.18
C THR A 221 -8.76 18.36 -19.04
N PRO A 222 -8.71 18.60 -20.35
CA PRO A 222 -7.71 18.00 -21.23
C PRO A 222 -6.27 18.23 -20.74
N GLU A 223 -6.00 19.43 -20.22
CA GLU A 223 -4.68 19.81 -19.70
C GLU A 223 -4.29 18.98 -18.47
N HIS A 224 -5.22 18.78 -17.52
CA HIS A 224 -4.97 17.96 -16.33
C HIS A 224 -4.73 16.50 -16.71
N LEU A 225 -5.54 15.96 -17.63
CA LEU A 225 -5.40 14.57 -18.08
C LEU A 225 -4.05 14.33 -18.77
N ALA A 226 -3.61 15.26 -19.62
CA ALA A 226 -2.30 15.20 -20.26
C ALA A 226 -1.16 15.28 -19.23
N GLN A 227 -1.28 16.12 -18.20
CA GLN A 227 -0.31 16.19 -17.11
C GLN A 227 -0.23 14.88 -16.32
N MET A 228 -1.37 14.25 -16.02
CA MET A 228 -1.42 12.99 -15.28
C MET A 228 -0.86 11.81 -16.08
N GLU A 229 -1.03 11.82 -17.41
CA GLU A 229 -0.39 10.86 -18.31
C GLU A 229 1.13 11.04 -18.31
N LYS A 230 1.62 12.28 -18.49
CA LYS A 230 3.05 12.58 -18.39
C LYS A 230 3.63 12.12 -17.05
N LYS A 231 2.95 12.43 -15.93
CA LYS A 231 3.36 12.00 -14.58
C LYS A 231 3.50 10.47 -14.51
N ARG A 232 2.52 9.72 -15.00
CA ARG A 232 2.55 8.24 -15.01
C ARG A 232 3.76 7.70 -15.77
N ASP A 233 4.09 8.29 -16.91
CA ASP A 233 5.23 7.85 -17.72
C ASP A 233 6.58 8.18 -17.05
N GLU A 234 6.69 9.36 -16.42
CA GLU A 234 7.88 9.73 -15.64
C GLU A 234 8.07 8.81 -14.42
N ILE A 235 6.99 8.49 -13.70
CA ILE A 235 7.04 7.52 -12.59
C ILE A 235 7.42 6.13 -13.07
N LYS A 236 6.96 5.70 -14.25
CA LYS A 236 7.35 4.42 -14.84
C LYS A 236 8.84 4.36 -15.14
N LYS A 237 9.44 5.44 -15.65
CA LYS A 237 10.89 5.53 -15.85
C LYS A 237 11.64 5.56 -14.52
N TYR A 238 11.11 6.28 -13.53
CA TYR A 238 11.73 6.45 -12.22
C TYR A 238 11.73 5.15 -11.38
N LEU A 239 10.56 4.49 -11.22
CA LEU A 239 10.40 3.28 -10.40
C LEU A 239 10.47 1.97 -11.20
N GLY A 240 10.49 2.03 -12.53
CA GLY A 240 10.39 0.86 -13.41
C GLY A 240 8.97 0.26 -13.49
N ALA A 241 7.97 0.90 -12.89
CA ALA A 241 6.56 0.48 -12.93
C ALA A 241 5.64 1.70 -12.85
N GLU A 242 4.47 1.60 -13.48
CA GLU A 242 3.46 2.65 -13.42
C GLU A 242 2.78 2.66 -12.03
N ALA A 243 2.54 3.85 -11.50
CA ALA A 243 1.71 4.02 -10.32
C ALA A 243 0.22 3.86 -10.71
N PRO A 244 -0.54 2.95 -10.08
CA PRO A 244 -1.96 2.79 -10.38
C PRO A 244 -2.78 4.00 -9.94
N ASP A 245 -3.91 4.20 -10.60
CA ASP A 245 -4.97 5.09 -10.11
C ASP A 245 -5.59 4.50 -8.84
N LEU A 246 -5.79 5.36 -7.83
CA LEU A 246 -6.27 4.94 -6.51
C LEU A 246 -7.77 5.19 -6.32
N SER A 247 -8.50 5.69 -7.31
CA SER A 247 -9.92 6.05 -7.16
C SER A 247 -10.77 4.88 -6.67
N MET A 248 -10.45 3.66 -7.10
CA MET A 248 -11.20 2.44 -6.76
C MET A 248 -10.39 1.45 -5.91
N ILE A 249 -9.21 1.83 -5.41
CA ILE A 249 -8.28 0.86 -4.80
C ILE A 249 -8.83 0.24 -3.52
N ILE A 250 -9.57 1.03 -2.71
CA ILE A 250 -10.23 0.55 -1.49
C ILE A 250 -11.23 -0.57 -1.79
N ARG A 251 -11.94 -0.51 -2.92
CA ARG A 251 -12.87 -1.55 -3.36
C ARG A 251 -12.16 -2.73 -4.03
N ALA A 252 -11.04 -2.46 -4.71
CA ALA A 252 -10.27 -3.49 -5.41
C ALA A 252 -9.37 -4.33 -4.49
N ARG A 253 -9.05 -3.83 -3.29
CA ARG A 253 -8.12 -4.48 -2.36
C ARG A 253 -8.62 -4.60 -0.92
N GLY A 254 -9.59 -3.79 -0.52
CA GLY A 254 -10.09 -3.76 0.86
C GLY A 254 -9.23 -2.90 1.79
N GLU A 255 -9.82 -2.53 2.93
CA GLU A 255 -9.17 -1.71 3.96
C GLU A 255 -7.97 -2.42 4.59
N ASP A 256 -8.15 -3.68 5.03
CA ASP A 256 -7.11 -4.46 5.70
C ASP A 256 -5.83 -4.57 4.85
N TYR A 257 -5.99 -4.80 3.54
CA TYR A 257 -4.87 -4.83 2.61
C TYR A 257 -4.14 -3.48 2.56
N LEU A 258 -4.87 -2.36 2.47
CA LEU A 258 -4.26 -1.04 2.35
C LEU A 258 -3.54 -0.66 3.64
N GLN A 259 -4.15 -0.92 4.80
CA GLN A 259 -3.52 -0.72 6.10
C GLN A 259 -2.22 -1.54 6.19
N ALA A 260 -2.24 -2.77 5.68
CA ALA A 260 -1.12 -3.67 5.61
C ALA A 260 0.02 -3.23 4.66
N PHE A 261 -0.33 -2.51 3.60
CA PHE A 261 0.53 -2.30 2.43
C PHE A 261 1.24 -0.95 2.42
N ILE A 262 0.58 0.14 2.83
CA ILE A 262 1.07 1.52 2.67
C ILE A 262 2.48 1.73 3.28
N ASN A 263 2.68 1.27 4.51
CA ASN A 263 3.98 1.34 5.20
C ASN A 263 4.88 0.11 5.01
N ASN A 264 4.42 -0.89 4.25
CA ASN A 264 5.20 -2.08 3.95
C ASN A 264 4.92 -2.59 2.53
N PRO A 265 5.31 -1.86 1.49
CA PRO A 265 5.01 -2.24 0.10
C PRO A 265 5.84 -3.42 -0.41
N GLN A 266 6.96 -3.71 0.26
CA GLN A 266 7.74 -4.93 0.04
C GLN A 266 7.16 -6.15 0.75
N ARG A 267 5.97 -6.04 1.34
CA ARG A 267 5.30 -7.15 1.99
C ARG A 267 4.90 -8.19 0.96
N VAL A 268 5.72 -9.23 0.88
CA VAL A 268 5.43 -10.41 0.08
C VAL A 268 4.55 -11.34 0.90
N ALA A 269 3.48 -11.89 0.30
CA ALA A 269 2.65 -12.88 0.97
C ALA A 269 3.50 -14.08 1.40
N TYR A 270 3.24 -14.66 2.58
CA TYR A 270 3.96 -15.84 3.06
C TYR A 270 3.93 -17.00 2.04
N SER A 271 2.84 -17.13 1.28
CA SER A 271 2.73 -18.11 0.18
C SER A 271 3.74 -17.87 -0.95
N ALA A 272 3.96 -16.63 -1.36
CA ALA A 272 4.91 -16.29 -2.42
C ALA A 272 6.36 -16.46 -1.95
N ILE A 273 6.66 -16.12 -0.69
CA ILE A 273 7.98 -16.39 -0.07
C ILE A 273 8.25 -17.90 -0.06
N LYS A 274 7.29 -18.69 0.45
CA LYS A 274 7.35 -20.15 0.48
C LYS A 274 7.55 -20.74 -0.93
N GLN A 275 6.83 -20.23 -1.92
CA GLN A 275 6.95 -20.69 -3.30
C GLN A 275 8.33 -20.41 -3.88
N ALA A 276 8.90 -19.22 -3.65
CA ALA A 276 10.24 -18.88 -4.13
C ALA A 276 11.33 -19.78 -3.54
N ILE A 277 11.21 -20.15 -2.26
CA ILE A 277 12.12 -21.12 -1.62
C ILE A 277 11.99 -22.51 -2.25
N LEU A 278 10.75 -22.97 -2.49
CA LEU A 278 10.51 -24.26 -3.14
C LEU A 278 11.07 -24.28 -4.57
N ASP A 279 10.89 -23.19 -5.32
CA ASP A 279 11.40 -23.05 -6.68
C ASP A 279 12.93 -23.03 -6.72
N GLU A 280 13.58 -22.39 -5.74
CA GLU A 280 15.04 -22.41 -5.60
C GLU A 280 15.59 -23.82 -5.37
N TYR A 281 14.97 -24.58 -4.46
CA TYR A 281 15.34 -25.97 -4.23
C TYR A 281 15.07 -26.84 -5.45
N LEU A 282 13.96 -26.61 -6.15
CA LEU A 282 13.63 -27.30 -7.40
C LEU A 282 14.68 -27.01 -8.48
N ASN A 283 15.08 -25.76 -8.64
CA ASN A 283 16.08 -25.35 -9.62
C ASN A 283 17.44 -25.98 -9.31
N LYS A 284 17.87 -26.01 -8.04
CA LYS A 284 19.08 -26.71 -7.60
C LYS A 284 19.01 -28.21 -7.89
N ALA A 285 17.87 -28.86 -7.63
CA ALA A 285 17.68 -30.28 -7.91
C ALA A 285 17.74 -30.59 -9.42
N LYS A 286 17.04 -29.79 -10.24
CA LYS A 286 17.08 -29.87 -11.71
C LYS A 286 18.49 -29.69 -12.25
N ALA A 287 19.21 -28.68 -11.75
CA ALA A 287 20.60 -28.43 -12.16
C ALA A 287 21.52 -29.60 -11.82
N LYS A 288 21.34 -30.22 -10.64
CA LYS A 288 22.10 -31.41 -10.23
C LYS A 288 21.82 -32.62 -11.12
N GLU A 289 20.56 -32.87 -11.49
CA GLU A 289 20.21 -33.96 -12.41
C GLU A 289 20.79 -33.71 -13.81
N LEU A 290 20.68 -32.47 -14.33
CA LEU A 290 21.26 -32.07 -15.61
C LEU A 290 22.79 -32.27 -15.63
N ALA A 291 23.49 -31.88 -14.56
CA ALA A 291 24.93 -32.04 -14.43
C ALA A 291 25.38 -33.51 -14.46
N VAL A 292 24.49 -34.47 -14.13
CA VAL A 292 24.76 -35.90 -14.20
C VAL A 292 24.39 -36.49 -15.56
N GLU A 293 23.25 -36.07 -16.13
CA GLU A 293 22.70 -36.68 -17.34
C GLU A 293 23.34 -36.16 -18.63
N ILE A 294 23.73 -34.88 -18.68
CA ILE A 294 24.39 -34.29 -19.85
C ILE A 294 25.72 -35.00 -20.16
N PRO A 295 26.64 -35.22 -19.20
CA PRO A 295 27.88 -35.96 -19.46
C PRO A 295 27.64 -37.40 -19.93
N LYS A 296 26.62 -38.09 -19.39
CA LYS A 296 26.26 -39.45 -19.84
C LYS A 296 25.85 -39.47 -21.30
N ILE A 297 25.06 -38.50 -21.74
CA ILE A 297 24.64 -38.38 -23.16
C ILE A 297 25.85 -38.01 -24.03
N GLN A 298 26.71 -37.12 -23.56
CA GLN A 298 27.93 -36.73 -24.28
C GLN A 298 28.90 -37.89 -24.50
N ALA A 299 28.94 -38.85 -23.58
CA ALA A 299 29.77 -40.05 -23.65
C ALA A 299 29.24 -41.13 -24.64
N GLN A 300 28.03 -40.99 -25.18
CA GLN A 300 27.46 -41.96 -26.13
C GLN A 300 28.11 -41.88 -27.51
N SER A 301 28.20 -43.01 -28.21
CA SER A 301 28.68 -43.11 -29.60
C SER A 301 27.60 -42.67 -30.61
N LEU A 302 27.19 -41.40 -30.53
CA LEU A 302 26.20 -40.76 -31.40
C LEU A 302 26.84 -39.61 -32.19
N SER A 303 26.20 -39.18 -33.28
CA SER A 303 26.58 -37.94 -33.97
C SER A 303 26.32 -36.71 -33.07
N GLN A 304 27.01 -35.60 -33.33
CA GLN A 304 26.83 -34.37 -32.54
C GLN A 304 25.40 -33.85 -32.58
N GLN A 305 24.73 -33.96 -33.73
CA GLN A 305 23.35 -33.53 -33.89
C GLN A 305 22.37 -34.38 -33.05
N GLU A 306 22.60 -35.69 -32.98
CA GLU A 306 21.81 -36.61 -32.17
C GLU A 306 22.03 -36.38 -30.68
N LYS A 307 23.27 -36.10 -30.26
CA LYS A 307 23.60 -35.71 -28.87
C LYS A 307 22.88 -34.43 -28.47
N GLN A 308 22.90 -33.41 -29.33
CA GLN A 308 22.22 -32.15 -29.04
C GLN A 308 20.70 -32.35 -28.90
N LYS A 309 20.09 -33.18 -29.75
CA LYS A 309 18.67 -33.52 -29.68
C LYS A 309 18.33 -34.31 -28.41
N ALA A 310 19.19 -35.24 -28.01
CA ALA A 310 19.02 -36.02 -26.79
C ALA A 310 19.16 -35.15 -25.52
N ILE A 311 20.13 -34.23 -25.49
CA ILE A 311 20.28 -33.25 -24.41
C ILE A 311 19.04 -32.36 -24.33
N ALA A 312 18.59 -31.79 -25.45
CA ALA A 312 17.40 -30.94 -25.47
C ALA A 312 16.16 -31.67 -24.94
N LYS A 313 15.93 -32.91 -25.38
CA LYS A 313 14.82 -33.74 -24.91
C LYS A 313 14.93 -34.04 -23.41
N LYS A 314 16.12 -34.37 -22.92
CA LYS A 314 16.34 -34.66 -21.49
C LYS A 314 16.15 -33.40 -20.63
N THR A 315 16.63 -32.26 -21.10
CA THR A 315 16.43 -30.96 -20.46
C THR A 315 14.94 -30.61 -20.37
N GLU A 316 14.17 -30.83 -21.42
CA GLU A 316 12.71 -30.63 -21.41
C GLU A 316 12.02 -31.54 -20.37
N GLN A 317 12.40 -32.82 -20.32
CA GLN A 317 11.87 -33.76 -19.32
C GLN A 317 12.18 -33.34 -17.89
N ILE A 318 13.41 -32.89 -17.62
CA ILE A 318 13.83 -32.43 -16.29
C ILE A 318 13.11 -31.12 -15.93
N ASN A 319 12.96 -30.20 -16.90
CA ASN A 319 12.28 -28.93 -16.69
C ASN A 319 10.79 -29.10 -16.36
N ALA A 320 10.14 -30.14 -16.90
CA ALA A 320 8.74 -30.47 -16.62
C ALA A 320 8.49 -31.03 -15.20
N LYS A 321 9.54 -31.47 -14.49
CA LYS A 321 9.41 -31.97 -13.12
C LYS A 321 9.06 -30.85 -12.13
N SER A 322 8.25 -31.19 -11.15
CA SER A 322 7.77 -30.34 -10.05
C SER A 322 8.51 -30.63 -8.74
N HIS A 323 8.23 -29.85 -7.70
CA HIS A 323 8.76 -30.05 -6.35
C HIS A 323 8.40 -31.45 -5.80
N LYS A 324 7.22 -31.97 -6.17
CA LYS A 324 6.76 -33.31 -5.76
C LYS A 324 7.60 -34.43 -6.34
N ASP A 325 8.05 -34.30 -7.58
CA ASP A 325 8.85 -35.32 -8.27
C ASP A 325 10.23 -35.53 -7.63
N TYR A 326 10.72 -34.51 -6.91
CA TYR A 326 11.97 -34.55 -6.15
C TYR A 326 11.77 -34.71 -4.65
N GLY A 327 10.53 -34.85 -4.17
CA GLY A 327 10.23 -34.91 -2.73
C GLY A 327 10.62 -33.64 -1.96
N ILE A 328 10.64 -32.48 -2.63
CA ILE A 328 11.03 -31.21 -2.04
C ILE A 328 9.87 -30.65 -1.21
N THR A 329 10.16 -30.38 0.06
CA THR A 329 9.25 -29.70 0.99
C THR A 329 9.98 -28.56 1.67
N LEU A 330 9.21 -27.62 2.26
CA LEU A 330 9.81 -26.58 3.09
C LEU A 330 10.48 -27.22 4.32
N PRO A 331 11.68 -26.75 4.72
CA PRO A 331 12.32 -27.18 5.95
C PRO A 331 11.58 -26.60 7.15
N GLN A 332 11.88 -27.11 8.35
CA GLN A 332 11.45 -26.45 9.58
C GLN A 332 12.02 -25.02 9.62
N ASN A 333 11.20 -24.03 9.97
CA ASN A 333 11.58 -22.62 9.98
C ASN A 333 12.44 -22.27 11.21
N THR A 334 13.69 -22.72 11.23
CA THR A 334 14.65 -22.47 12.32
C THR A 334 15.31 -21.09 12.24
N THR A 335 15.17 -20.39 11.12
CA THR A 335 15.74 -19.05 10.86
C THR A 335 14.86 -17.90 11.36
N LYS A 336 13.67 -18.19 11.87
CA LYS A 336 12.71 -17.18 12.32
C LYS A 336 13.20 -16.44 13.56
N SER A 337 12.92 -15.16 13.64
CA SER A 337 13.08 -14.37 14.86
C SER A 337 12.02 -14.77 15.90
N ALA A 338 12.26 -14.45 17.17
CA ALA A 338 11.33 -14.78 18.26
C ALA A 338 9.92 -14.20 18.08
N TRP A 339 9.80 -13.08 17.35
CA TRP A 339 8.54 -12.41 17.05
C TRP A 339 7.85 -12.91 15.77
N GLN A 340 8.49 -13.79 14.99
CA GLN A 340 7.96 -14.28 13.72
C GLN A 340 7.13 -15.55 13.91
N ASP A 341 5.99 -15.60 13.21
CA ASP A 341 5.15 -16.78 13.08
C ASP A 341 5.95 -17.95 12.47
N ASP A 342 5.58 -19.18 12.83
CA ASP A 342 6.25 -20.39 12.29
C ASP A 342 6.15 -20.46 10.76
N ASP A 343 5.08 -19.89 10.20
CA ASP A 343 4.82 -19.82 8.77
C ASP A 343 5.56 -18.66 8.05
N ASP A 344 6.27 -17.80 8.78
CA ASP A 344 7.01 -16.67 8.24
C ASP A 344 8.45 -17.04 7.84
N TYR A 345 8.63 -17.49 6.60
CA TYR A 345 9.94 -17.86 6.04
C TYR A 345 10.76 -16.67 5.51
N THR A 346 10.44 -15.43 5.90
CA THR A 346 11.11 -14.23 5.38
C THR A 346 12.63 -14.27 5.56
N ASN A 347 13.10 -14.70 6.73
CA ASN A 347 14.55 -14.76 7.01
C ASN A 347 15.24 -15.82 6.15
N LEU A 348 14.65 -17.01 5.99
CA LEU A 348 15.20 -18.05 5.13
C LEU A 348 15.29 -17.59 3.67
N ALA A 349 14.25 -16.92 3.16
CA ALA A 349 14.27 -16.40 1.79
C ALA A 349 15.35 -15.33 1.57
N LYS A 350 15.60 -14.47 2.58
CA LYS A 350 16.71 -13.51 2.55
C LYS A 350 18.07 -14.20 2.54
N GLU A 351 18.27 -15.20 3.41
CA GLU A 351 19.53 -15.97 3.47
C GLU A 351 19.83 -16.70 2.15
N LEU A 352 18.80 -17.26 1.52
CA LEU A 352 18.92 -17.94 0.24
C LEU A 352 19.07 -16.98 -0.96
N GLY A 353 18.88 -15.67 -0.76
CA GLY A 353 18.91 -14.69 -1.85
C GLY A 353 17.72 -14.79 -2.82
N VAL A 354 16.59 -15.37 -2.37
CA VAL A 354 15.40 -15.64 -3.21
C VAL A 354 14.16 -14.90 -2.73
N MET A 355 14.35 -13.89 -1.88
CA MET A 355 13.27 -13.00 -1.44
C MET A 355 12.60 -12.39 -2.68
N PRO A 356 11.30 -12.66 -2.92
CA PRO A 356 10.63 -12.10 -4.09
C PRO A 356 10.72 -10.58 -4.03
N VAL A 357 11.05 -9.95 -5.16
CA VAL A 357 11.09 -8.49 -5.19
C VAL A 357 9.68 -7.98 -4.87
N GLY A 358 9.59 -7.15 -3.84
CA GLY A 358 8.36 -6.46 -3.47
C GLY A 358 7.84 -5.57 -4.61
N LEU A 359 6.71 -4.91 -4.40
CA LEU A 359 6.25 -3.95 -5.40
C LEU A 359 7.23 -2.78 -5.49
N SER A 360 7.33 -2.18 -6.68
CA SER A 360 8.16 -0.98 -6.93
C SER A 360 7.74 0.25 -6.12
N MET A 361 6.65 0.16 -5.37
CA MET A 361 6.13 1.23 -4.54
C MET A 361 7.07 1.47 -3.34
N PRO A 362 7.50 2.72 -3.09
CA PRO A 362 8.27 3.07 -1.90
C PRO A 362 7.42 2.98 -0.63
N ARG A 363 8.03 2.61 0.50
CA ARG A 363 7.38 2.72 1.82
C ARG A 363 7.07 4.20 2.08
N VAL A 364 5.84 4.49 2.52
CA VAL A 364 5.38 5.88 2.70
C VAL A 364 5.82 6.46 4.04
N GLY A 365 5.77 5.68 5.12
CA GLY A 365 6.26 6.12 6.44
C GLY A 365 5.26 6.90 7.29
N LEU A 366 3.96 6.74 7.01
CA LEU A 366 2.91 7.49 7.72
C LEU A 366 2.82 7.06 9.18
N ASN A 367 2.59 8.02 10.07
CA ASN A 367 2.11 7.68 11.41
C ASN A 367 0.69 7.09 11.34
N GLU A 368 0.25 6.44 12.42
CA GLU A 368 -1.02 5.70 12.45
C GLU A 368 -2.23 6.57 12.11
N GLU A 369 -2.28 7.79 12.65
CA GLU A 369 -3.35 8.74 12.36
C GLU A 369 -3.39 9.10 10.87
N SER A 370 -2.24 9.43 10.30
CA SER A 370 -2.12 9.82 8.89
C SER A 370 -2.46 8.67 7.95
N GLN A 371 -2.09 7.43 8.27
CA GLN A 371 -2.51 6.28 7.49
C GLN A 371 -4.04 6.09 7.54
N ARG A 372 -4.66 6.24 8.71
CA ARG A 372 -6.14 6.20 8.83
C ARG A 372 -6.80 7.29 8.00
N ARG A 373 -6.23 8.51 7.99
CA ARG A 373 -6.71 9.62 7.17
C ARG A 373 -6.61 9.33 5.66
N VAL A 374 -5.50 8.74 5.21
CA VAL A 374 -5.34 8.28 3.82
C VAL A 374 -6.41 7.25 3.45
N VAL A 375 -6.60 6.22 4.28
CA VAL A 375 -7.61 5.18 4.05
C VAL A 375 -9.02 5.78 4.03
N ALA A 376 -9.34 6.68 4.96
CA ALA A 376 -10.63 7.36 5.00
C ALA A 376 -10.89 8.22 3.74
N TYR A 377 -9.86 8.90 3.22
CA TYR A 377 -9.97 9.61 1.95
C TYR A 377 -10.21 8.64 0.78
N LEU A 378 -9.45 7.55 0.69
CA LEU A 378 -9.64 6.52 -0.34
C LEU A 378 -11.03 5.88 -0.28
N GLU A 379 -11.58 5.66 0.91
CA GLU A 379 -12.97 5.22 1.09
C GLU A 379 -13.96 6.28 0.62
N SER A 380 -13.77 7.55 0.97
CA SER A 380 -14.68 8.63 0.57
C SER A 380 -14.79 8.79 -0.95
N VAL A 381 -13.69 8.55 -1.68
CA VAL A 381 -13.67 8.57 -3.15
C VAL A 381 -14.16 7.25 -3.73
N GLY A 382 -13.71 6.14 -3.16
CA GLY A 382 -13.92 4.81 -3.72
C GLY A 382 -15.29 4.21 -3.44
N ASP A 383 -15.92 4.64 -2.36
CA ASP A 383 -17.24 4.21 -1.90
C ASP A 383 -18.03 5.38 -1.31
N SER A 384 -18.14 6.46 -2.09
CA SER A 384 -18.82 7.72 -1.71
C SER A 384 -20.29 7.56 -1.27
N LYS A 385 -20.91 6.41 -1.56
CA LYS A 385 -22.30 6.08 -1.24
C LYS A 385 -22.42 4.96 -0.20
N LYS A 386 -21.34 4.62 0.51
CA LYS A 386 -21.33 3.58 1.55
C LYS A 386 -22.40 3.84 2.61
N GLN A 387 -22.38 5.02 3.21
CA GLN A 387 -23.30 5.38 4.30
C GLN A 387 -24.78 5.39 3.84
N GLU A 388 -25.06 5.95 2.66
CA GLU A 388 -26.40 5.92 2.06
C GLU A 388 -26.88 4.48 1.80
N ARG A 389 -25.99 3.63 1.26
CA ARG A 389 -26.28 2.22 0.96
C ARG A 389 -26.52 1.40 2.23
N GLU A 390 -25.69 1.57 3.26
CA GLU A 390 -25.82 0.86 4.53
C GLU A 390 -27.09 1.26 5.28
N ALA A 391 -27.38 2.57 5.34
CA ALA A 391 -28.61 3.06 5.95
C ALA A 391 -29.86 2.55 5.20
N LEU A 392 -29.88 2.64 3.87
CA LEU A 392 -31.00 2.18 3.06
C LEU A 392 -31.17 0.65 3.09
N GLY A 393 -30.05 -0.10 3.13
CA GLY A 393 -30.05 -1.56 3.14
C GLY A 393 -30.84 -2.15 4.30
N VAL A 394 -30.73 -1.55 5.50
CA VAL A 394 -31.49 -1.99 6.68
C VAL A 394 -33.00 -1.87 6.45
N TYR A 395 -33.45 -0.74 5.90
CA TYR A 395 -34.88 -0.53 5.60
C TYR A 395 -35.38 -1.47 4.51
N ILE A 396 -34.57 -1.74 3.49
CA ILE A 396 -34.92 -2.69 2.42
C ILE A 396 -35.06 -4.11 2.98
N ILE A 397 -34.11 -4.56 3.82
CA ILE A 397 -34.16 -5.89 4.45
C ILE A 397 -35.42 -6.02 5.31
N LEU A 398 -35.75 -5.00 6.11
CA LEU A 398 -36.95 -5.00 6.94
C LEU A 398 -38.23 -5.04 6.09
N PHE A 399 -38.31 -4.21 5.04
CA PHE A 399 -39.44 -4.19 4.11
C PHE A 399 -39.68 -5.57 3.48
N PHE A 400 -38.64 -6.19 2.92
CA PHE A 400 -38.76 -7.52 2.34
C PHE A 400 -39.09 -8.60 3.38
N GLY A 401 -38.59 -8.48 4.61
CA GLY A 401 -38.96 -9.35 5.71
C GLY A 401 -40.48 -9.29 5.99
N VAL A 402 -41.03 -8.10 6.16
CA VAL A 402 -42.47 -7.89 6.41
C VAL A 402 -43.31 -8.34 5.21
N MET A 403 -42.94 -7.93 4.00
CA MET A 403 -43.67 -8.29 2.78
C MET A 403 -43.67 -9.80 2.53
N SER A 404 -42.56 -10.48 2.85
CA SER A 404 -42.49 -11.95 2.74
C SER A 404 -43.47 -12.64 3.68
N VAL A 405 -43.63 -12.13 4.92
CA VAL A 405 -44.62 -12.64 5.88
C VAL A 405 -46.05 -12.39 5.37
N LEU A 406 -46.36 -11.17 4.91
CA LEU A 406 -47.68 -10.84 4.37
C LEU A 406 -48.01 -11.69 3.13
N ALA A 407 -47.07 -11.83 2.19
CA ALA A 407 -47.24 -12.66 1.01
C ALA A 407 -47.46 -14.13 1.38
N TYR A 408 -46.75 -14.64 2.38
CA TYR A 408 -46.94 -15.99 2.89
C TYR A 408 -48.35 -16.18 3.49
N LEU A 409 -48.80 -15.25 4.34
CA LEU A 409 -50.14 -15.32 4.94
C LEU A 409 -51.25 -15.20 3.87
N TRP A 410 -51.06 -14.30 2.91
CA TRP A 410 -52.00 -14.13 1.80
C TRP A 410 -52.08 -15.38 0.93
N LYS A 411 -50.94 -15.96 0.55
CA LYS A 411 -50.88 -17.24 -0.15
C LYS A 411 -51.62 -18.32 0.65
N ARG A 412 -51.33 -18.46 1.94
CA ARG A 412 -51.97 -19.47 2.79
C ARG A 412 -53.50 -19.32 2.79
N LYS A 413 -54.00 -18.08 2.81
CA LYS A 413 -55.44 -17.77 2.76
C LYS A 413 -56.07 -18.05 1.39
N ILE A 414 -55.42 -17.70 0.29
CA ILE A 414 -55.99 -17.88 -1.06
C ILE A 414 -56.04 -19.34 -1.48
N TRP A 415 -55.03 -20.11 -1.08
CA TRP A 415 -54.89 -21.51 -1.52
C TRP A 415 -55.46 -22.52 -0.52
N THR A 416 -56.18 -22.05 0.51
CA THR A 416 -56.73 -22.93 1.56
C THR A 416 -57.73 -23.96 1.00
N ASP A 417 -58.43 -23.63 -0.09
CA ASP A 417 -59.48 -24.48 -0.66
C ASP A 417 -58.98 -25.44 -1.74
N LEU A 418 -57.74 -25.28 -2.19
CA LEU A 418 -57.15 -26.11 -3.24
C LEU A 418 -56.29 -27.23 -2.66
N HIS A 419 -55.58 -26.99 -1.54
CA HIS A 419 -54.64 -27.94 -0.90
C HIS A 419 -54.71 -27.93 0.63
#